data_AF-A0A1B6CXL6-F1
#
_entry.id   AF-A0A1B6CXL6-F1
#
_cell.length_a   1.000
_cell.length_b   1.000
_cell.length_c   1.000
_cell.angle_alpha   90.00
_cell.angle_beta   90.00
_cell.angle_gamma   90.00
#
_symmetry.space_group_name_H-M   'P 1'
#
loop_
_entity.id
_entity.type
_entity.pdbx_description
1 polymer ?
#
loop_
_entity_poly.entity_id
_entity_poly.type
_entity_poly.pdbx_seq_one_letter_code
_entity_poly.pdbx_strand_id
1 'polypeptide(L)'
;SATLLCLVFTSVCGIQHFQRAGHRHLNLFQSTYYVVVTFSTVGYGDFVPDIWPSQLYMVIMICVALIVLPTQFEQLAFTWMERQKLGGSYSSHRAQSEKHVVVCSTTLHADTIMDFLNEFYAHPLLQDYYVVLLSPMELDTTMRMILQVPIWAQRVIYIQGSCLKDVDLARARMNEAEACFVLAAR
;
A
#
# COMPACT_ATOMS: atom_id res chain seq x y z
N SER A 1 7.54 3.21 9.33
CA SER A 1 8.23 4.24 8.52
C SER A 1 9.15 5.14 9.33
N ALA A 2 8.69 5.77 10.42
CA ALA A 2 9.56 6.64 11.24
C ALA A 2 10.76 5.89 11.87
N THR A 3 10.56 4.64 12.29
CA THR A 3 11.59 3.74 12.84
C THR A 3 12.81 3.56 11.95
N LEU A 4 12.60 3.30 10.66
CA LEU A 4 13.67 3.05 9.69
C LEU A 4 14.47 4.33 9.41
N LEU A 5 13.78 5.46 9.25
CA LEU A 5 14.40 6.78 9.10
C LEU A 5 15.21 7.16 10.35
N CYS A 6 14.65 6.95 11.54
CA CYS A 6 15.36 7.20 12.80
C CYS A 6 16.60 6.32 12.95
N LEU A 7 16.53 5.04 12.59
CA LEU A 7 17.67 4.12 12.65
C LEU A 7 18.80 4.55 11.71
N VAL A 8 18.45 4.92 10.47
CA VAL A 8 19.44 5.42 9.50
C VAL A 8 20.04 6.74 10.00
N PHE A 9 19.20 7.66 10.45
CA PHE A 9 19.64 8.98 10.93
C PHE A 9 20.57 8.89 12.15
N THR A 10 20.21 8.08 13.16
CA THR A 10 21.06 7.89 14.35
C THR A 10 22.39 7.25 14.00
N SER A 11 22.40 6.27 13.10
CA SER A 11 23.62 5.64 12.58
C SER A 11 24.52 6.63 11.86
N VAL A 12 23.94 7.48 10.99
CA VAL A 12 24.68 8.52 10.25
C VAL A 12 25.28 9.55 11.19
N CYS A 13 24.50 10.06 12.15
CA CYS A 13 25.00 11.00 13.15
C CYS A 13 26.07 10.36 14.05
N GLY A 14 25.88 9.11 14.47
CA GLY A 14 26.82 8.39 15.32
C GLY A 14 28.15 8.15 14.64
N ILE A 15 28.16 7.60 13.43
CA ILE A 15 29.41 7.36 12.68
C ILE A 15 30.11 8.68 12.38
N GLN A 16 29.38 9.71 11.94
CA GLN A 16 29.97 11.02 11.67
C GLN A 16 30.57 11.65 12.93
N HIS A 17 29.91 11.51 14.08
CA HIS A 17 30.39 12.06 15.35
C HIS A 17 31.68 11.38 15.82
N PHE A 18 31.71 10.04 15.87
CA PHE A 18 32.91 9.32 16.27
C PHE A 18 34.07 9.58 15.31
N GLN A 19 33.79 9.56 14.01
CA GLN A 19 34.80 9.69 12.98
C GLN A 19 35.44 11.10 12.88
N ARG A 20 34.90 12.11 13.58
CA ARG A 20 35.57 13.41 13.76
C ARG A 20 36.86 13.31 14.58
N ALA A 21 36.97 12.32 15.47
CA ALA A 21 38.17 12.09 16.28
C ALA A 21 39.25 11.26 15.55
N GLY A 22 38.91 10.70 14.39
CA GLY A 22 39.83 9.90 13.56
C GLY A 22 40.65 10.75 12.58
N HIS A 23 41.52 10.07 11.82
CA HIS A 23 42.33 10.72 10.79
C HIS A 23 41.54 10.91 9.48
N ARG A 24 40.56 10.03 9.22
CA ARG A 24 39.67 10.11 8.06
C ARG A 24 38.34 10.75 8.42
N HIS A 25 38.17 12.03 8.13
CA HIS A 25 36.89 12.71 8.33
C HIS A 25 35.87 12.33 7.24
N LEU A 26 34.67 11.94 7.65
CA LEU A 26 33.54 11.68 6.76
C LEU A 26 32.59 12.89 6.77
N ASN A 27 32.24 13.37 5.58
CA ASN A 27 31.14 14.32 5.42
C ASN A 27 29.80 13.63 5.67
N LEU A 28 28.76 14.41 6.02
CA LEU A 28 27.41 13.87 6.28
C LEU A 28 26.91 12.96 5.15
N PHE A 29 27.13 13.37 3.89
CA PHE A 29 26.73 12.58 2.73
C PHE A 29 27.50 11.26 2.61
N GLN A 30 28.81 11.26 2.90
CA GLN A 30 29.63 10.04 2.90
C GLN A 30 29.21 9.09 4.02
N SER A 31 28.88 9.63 5.21
CA SER A 31 28.31 8.86 6.32
C SER A 31 26.95 8.26 5.96
N THR A 32 26.07 9.01 5.28
CA THR A 32 24.79 8.49 4.77
C THR A 32 24.99 7.36 3.78
N TYR A 33 25.85 7.56 2.79
CA TYR A 33 26.17 6.55 1.79
C TYR A 33 26.73 5.28 2.46
N TYR A 34 27.71 5.42 3.36
CA TYR A 34 28.30 4.31 4.10
C TYR A 34 27.24 3.52 4.89
N VAL A 35 26.37 4.20 5.64
CA VAL A 35 25.30 3.54 6.42
C VAL A 35 24.33 2.80 5.50
N VAL A 36 23.90 3.41 4.39
CA VAL A 36 22.98 2.78 3.44
C VAL A 36 23.60 1.53 2.82
N VAL A 37 24.84 1.61 2.33
CA VAL A 37 25.59 0.49 1.74
C VAL A 37 25.85 -0.64 2.75
N THR A 38 26.09 -0.28 4.01
CA THR A 38 26.33 -1.24 5.09
C THR A 38 25.04 -1.95 5.48
N PHE A 39 23.95 -1.21 5.69
CA PHE A 39 22.64 -1.77 6.06
C PHE A 39 21.99 -2.56 4.93
N SER A 40 22.27 -2.21 3.67
CA SER A 40 21.86 -3.01 2.52
C SER A 40 22.72 -4.27 2.32
N THR A 41 23.69 -4.54 3.21
CA THR A 41 24.63 -5.68 3.16
C THR A 41 25.52 -5.72 1.91
N VAL A 42 25.69 -4.58 1.22
CA VAL A 42 26.50 -4.48 -0.01
C VAL A 42 27.98 -4.36 0.32
N GLY A 43 28.35 -3.43 1.22
CA GLY A 43 29.71 -3.35 1.77
C GLY A 43 30.83 -3.09 0.76
N TYR A 44 30.71 -2.05 -0.08
CA TYR A 44 31.75 -1.72 -1.09
C TYR A 44 33.16 -1.49 -0.52
N GLY A 45 33.27 -1.04 0.73
CA GLY A 45 34.56 -0.82 1.40
C GLY A 45 35.32 0.44 0.94
N ASP A 46 34.66 1.32 0.20
CA ASP A 46 35.16 2.64 -0.22
C ASP A 46 35.26 3.63 0.95
N PHE A 47 34.35 3.55 1.92
CA PHE A 47 34.44 4.22 3.21
C PHE A 47 34.45 3.21 4.35
N VAL A 48 35.39 3.37 5.28
CA VAL A 48 35.53 2.48 6.44
C VAL A 48 35.92 3.28 7.70
N PRO A 49 35.38 2.92 8.88
CA PRO A 49 35.79 3.50 10.16
C PRO A 49 37.24 3.17 10.50
N ASP A 50 38.02 4.19 10.88
CA ASP A 50 39.46 4.06 11.20
C ASP A 50 39.77 4.08 12.71
N ILE A 51 38.79 4.40 13.57
CA ILE A 51 38.96 4.41 15.03
C ILE A 51 38.14 3.31 15.72
N TRP A 52 38.71 2.74 16.79
CA TRP A 52 38.07 1.67 17.56
C TRP A 52 36.63 1.98 18.05
N PRO A 53 36.32 3.18 18.58
CA PRO A 53 34.95 3.49 19.01
C PRO A 53 33.93 3.47 17.86
N SER A 54 34.33 3.97 16.68
CA SER A 54 33.47 4.00 15.49
C SER A 54 33.23 2.59 14.94
N GLN A 55 34.23 1.71 15.01
CA GLN A 55 34.12 0.31 14.59
C GLN A 55 33.16 -0.45 15.51
N LEU A 56 33.33 -0.33 16.83
CA LEU A 56 32.44 -0.97 17.79
C LEU A 56 30.99 -0.46 17.65
N TYR A 57 30.82 0.84 17.49
CA TYR A 57 29.51 1.44 17.24
C TYR A 57 28.83 0.85 16.01
N MET A 58 29.54 0.77 14.87
CA MET A 58 28.98 0.22 13.64
C MET A 58 28.64 -1.27 13.76
N VAL A 59 29.45 -2.06 14.45
CA VAL A 59 29.12 -3.48 14.72
C VAL A 59 27.80 -3.61 15.47
N ILE A 60 27.59 -2.80 16.51
CA ILE A 60 26.33 -2.80 17.27
C ILE A 60 25.16 -2.36 16.36
N MET A 61 25.34 -1.29 15.58
CA MET A 61 24.29 -0.80 14.68
C MET A 61 23.93 -1.79 13.57
N ILE A 62 24.91 -2.56 13.06
CA ILE A 62 24.65 -3.65 12.10
C ILE A 62 23.79 -4.74 12.74
N CYS A 63 24.09 -5.18 13.95
CA CYS A 63 23.27 -6.16 14.66
C CYS A 63 21.83 -5.66 14.86
N VAL A 64 21.65 -4.40 15.26
CA VAL A 64 20.33 -3.79 15.40
C VAL A 64 19.61 -3.73 14.05
N ALA A 65 20.29 -3.32 12.98
CA ALA A 65 19.71 -3.22 11.65
C ALA A 65 19.26 -4.60 11.12
N LEU A 66 20.04 -5.66 11.33
CA LEU A 66 19.67 -7.01 10.90
C LEU A 66 18.41 -7.56 11.60
N ILE A 67 18.09 -7.10 12.80
CA ILE A 67 16.87 -7.49 13.53
C ILE A 67 15.69 -6.61 13.11
N VAL A 68 15.91 -5.30 13.03
CA VAL A 68 14.85 -4.32 12.80
C VAL A 68 14.43 -4.25 11.33
N LEU A 69 15.37 -4.29 10.38
CA LEU A 69 15.04 -4.11 8.96
C LEU A 69 14.07 -5.19 8.43
N PRO A 70 14.29 -6.50 8.65
CA PRO A 70 13.39 -7.52 8.12
C PRO A 70 11.97 -7.37 8.67
N THR A 71 11.83 -7.19 9.98
CA THR A 71 10.52 -7.04 10.63
C THR A 71 9.76 -5.81 10.15
N GLN A 72 10.47 -4.69 9.93
CA GLN A 72 9.86 -3.48 9.39
C GLN A 72 9.45 -3.64 7.92
N PHE A 73 10.26 -4.31 7.09
CA PHE A 73 9.91 -4.58 5.70
C PHE A 73 8.70 -5.51 5.57
N GLU A 74 8.63 -6.58 6.37
CA GLU A 74 7.49 -7.48 6.41
C GLU A 74 6.20 -6.76 6.81
N GLN A 75 6.25 -5.93 7.87
CA GLN A 75 5.10 -5.14 8.29
C GLN A 75 4.63 -4.16 7.20
N LEU A 76 5.57 -3.46 6.57
CA LEU A 76 5.26 -2.54 5.46
C LEU A 76 4.66 -3.29 4.27
N ALA A 77 5.23 -4.44 3.89
CA ALA A 77 4.73 -5.28 2.81
C ALA A 77 3.33 -5.80 3.14
N PHE A 78 3.10 -6.28 4.37
CA PHE A 78 1.80 -6.76 4.83
C PHE A 78 0.75 -5.65 4.76
N THR A 79 1.01 -4.48 5.33
CA THR A 79 0.07 -3.34 5.28
C THR A 79 -0.19 -2.88 3.85
N TRP A 80 0.82 -2.90 2.98
CA TRP A 80 0.64 -2.54 1.57
C TRP A 80 -0.21 -3.57 0.82
N MET A 81 0.05 -4.86 1.02
CA MET A 81 -0.74 -5.95 0.44
C MET A 81 -2.18 -5.93 0.97
N GLU A 82 -2.38 -5.69 2.27
CA GLU A 82 -3.71 -5.56 2.88
C GLU A 82 -4.49 -4.39 2.26
N ARG A 83 -3.83 -3.24 2.04
CA ARG A 83 -4.45 -2.11 1.32
C ARG A 83 -4.86 -2.45 -0.11
N GLN A 84 -4.09 -3.29 -0.81
CA GLN A 84 -4.47 -3.76 -2.14
C GLN A 84 -5.65 -4.72 -2.09
N LYS A 85 -5.65 -5.67 -1.13
CA LYS A 85 -6.74 -6.63 -0.93
C LYS A 85 -8.06 -5.96 -0.56
N LEU A 86 -8.00 -4.96 0.31
CA LEU A 86 -9.17 -4.27 0.83
C LEU A 86 -9.89 -3.38 -0.20
N GLY A 87 -9.34 -3.21 -1.41
CA GLY A 87 -9.96 -2.39 -2.45
C GLY A 87 -10.14 -0.94 -2.01
N GLY A 88 -9.02 -0.23 -1.77
CA GLY A 88 -8.93 1.23 -1.54
C GLY A 88 -10.17 2.00 -1.02
N SER A 89 -10.35 3.21 -1.54
CA SER A 89 -11.53 4.07 -1.34
C SER A 89 -11.89 4.65 -2.69
N TYR A 90 -13.17 4.82 -2.98
CA TYR A 90 -13.57 5.57 -4.16
C TYR A 90 -13.16 7.04 -3.98
N SER A 91 -12.49 7.60 -4.99
CA SER A 91 -11.90 8.94 -4.93
C SER A 91 -12.99 9.99 -4.77
N SER A 92 -12.82 10.90 -3.81
CA SER A 92 -13.77 12.00 -3.58
C SER A 92 -13.90 12.92 -4.80
N HIS A 93 -12.80 13.15 -5.52
CA HIS A 93 -12.84 13.97 -6.72
C HIS A 93 -13.64 13.30 -7.84
N ARG A 94 -13.52 11.96 -7.97
CA ARG A 94 -14.30 11.20 -8.96
C ARG A 94 -15.78 11.17 -8.59
N ALA A 95 -16.10 10.92 -7.32
CA ALA A 95 -17.49 10.89 -6.85
C ALA A 95 -18.26 12.21 -7.09
N GLN A 96 -17.55 13.34 -7.12
CA GLN A 96 -18.17 14.65 -7.39
C GLN A 96 -18.27 14.97 -8.89
N SER A 97 -17.41 14.40 -9.75
CA SER A 97 -17.35 14.72 -11.18
C SER A 97 -17.97 13.64 -12.07
N GLU A 98 -18.00 12.40 -11.59
CA GLU A 98 -18.41 11.20 -12.31
C GLU A 98 -19.61 10.59 -11.60
N LYS A 99 -20.48 9.94 -12.38
CA LYS A 99 -21.66 9.28 -11.86
C LYS A 99 -21.32 7.85 -11.46
N HIS A 100 -21.71 7.43 -10.26
CA HIS A 100 -21.50 6.06 -9.81
C HIS A 100 -22.74 5.46 -9.16
N VAL A 101 -22.80 4.14 -9.23
CA VAL A 101 -23.74 3.31 -8.47
C VAL A 101 -22.95 2.38 -7.55
N VAL A 102 -23.53 2.02 -6.40
CA VAL A 102 -22.93 1.05 -5.48
C VAL A 102 -23.73 -0.24 -5.51
N VAL A 103 -23.04 -1.38 -5.64
CA VAL A 103 -23.64 -2.72 -5.60
C VAL A 103 -23.15 -3.42 -4.35
N CYS A 104 -24.04 -3.59 -3.39
CA CYS A 104 -23.78 -4.29 -2.13
C CYS A 104 -24.15 -5.77 -2.29
N SER A 105 -23.21 -6.66 -2.00
CA SER A 105 -23.47 -8.10 -1.91
C SER A 105 -22.65 -8.75 -0.80
N THR A 106 -23.22 -9.70 -0.08
CA THR A 106 -22.46 -10.50 0.91
C THR A 106 -21.45 -11.43 0.24
N THR A 107 -21.80 -11.98 -0.92
CA THR A 107 -20.96 -12.86 -1.73
C THR A 107 -20.94 -12.39 -3.19
N LEU A 108 -19.75 -12.18 -3.73
CA LEU A 108 -19.56 -11.79 -5.13
C LEU A 108 -19.26 -13.02 -5.97
N HIS A 109 -20.32 -13.67 -6.47
CA HIS A 109 -20.17 -14.71 -7.48
C HIS A 109 -19.93 -14.07 -8.85
N ALA A 110 -18.92 -14.56 -9.57
CA ALA A 110 -18.54 -14.02 -10.88
C ALA A 110 -19.72 -13.98 -11.86
N ASP A 111 -20.54 -15.05 -11.92
CA ASP A 111 -21.69 -15.14 -12.82
C ASP A 111 -22.71 -14.03 -12.55
N THR A 112 -23.17 -13.88 -11.29
CA THR A 112 -24.15 -12.86 -10.91
C THR A 112 -23.66 -11.44 -11.17
N ILE A 113 -22.38 -11.16 -10.89
CA ILE A 113 -21.84 -9.83 -11.13
C ILE A 113 -21.65 -9.58 -12.62
N MET A 114 -21.21 -10.57 -13.40
CA MET A 114 -21.11 -10.43 -14.85
C MET A 114 -22.46 -10.21 -15.50
N ASP A 115 -23.50 -10.93 -15.08
CA ASP A 115 -24.87 -10.72 -15.56
C ASP A 115 -25.33 -9.28 -15.25
N PHE A 116 -25.13 -8.83 -14.01
CA PHE A 116 -25.43 -7.45 -13.61
C PHE A 116 -24.67 -6.42 -14.46
N LEU A 117 -23.35 -6.58 -14.62
CA LEU A 117 -22.52 -5.63 -15.37
C LEU A 117 -22.92 -5.60 -16.85
N ASN A 118 -23.14 -6.77 -17.46
CA ASN A 118 -23.55 -6.87 -18.85
C ASN A 118 -24.91 -6.20 -19.07
N GLU A 119 -25.88 -6.42 -18.19
CA GLU A 119 -27.21 -5.78 -18.28
C GLU A 119 -27.13 -4.27 -18.01
N PHE A 120 -26.39 -3.85 -16.98
CA PHE A 120 -26.22 -2.45 -16.61
C PHE A 120 -25.58 -1.63 -17.75
N TYR A 121 -24.50 -2.13 -18.34
CA TYR A 121 -23.80 -1.43 -19.42
C TYR A 121 -24.40 -1.63 -20.81
N ALA A 122 -25.40 -2.51 -20.98
CA ALA A 122 -26.12 -2.65 -22.24
C ALA A 122 -26.92 -1.39 -22.59
N HIS A 123 -27.33 -0.61 -21.58
CA HIS A 123 -28.08 0.62 -21.81
C HIS A 123 -27.13 1.79 -22.17
N PRO A 124 -27.33 2.50 -23.30
CA PRO A 124 -26.40 3.54 -23.76
C PRO A 124 -26.14 4.67 -22.75
N LEU A 125 -27.16 5.06 -22.00
CA LEU A 125 -27.06 6.10 -20.98
C LEU A 125 -26.21 5.72 -19.76
N LEU A 126 -25.96 4.43 -19.55
CA LEU A 126 -25.24 3.91 -18.38
C LEU A 126 -23.77 3.59 -18.68
N GLN A 127 -23.32 3.78 -19.93
CA GLN A 127 -21.95 3.43 -20.35
C GLN A 127 -20.86 4.26 -19.67
N ASP A 128 -21.19 5.47 -19.23
CA ASP A 128 -20.25 6.39 -18.57
C ASP A 128 -20.30 6.30 -17.03
N TYR A 129 -21.12 5.40 -16.48
CA TYR A 129 -21.23 5.21 -15.03
C TYR A 129 -20.09 4.35 -14.49
N TYR A 130 -19.70 4.63 -13.25
CA TYR A 130 -18.85 3.77 -12.45
C TYR A 130 -19.71 2.83 -11.61
N VAL A 131 -19.28 1.58 -11.49
CA VAL A 131 -19.91 0.57 -10.62
C VAL A 131 -18.97 0.26 -9.47
N VAL A 132 -19.36 0.61 -8.25
CA VAL A 132 -18.62 0.31 -7.02
C VAL A 132 -19.18 -0.95 -6.38
N LEU A 133 -18.43 -2.04 -6.40
CA LEU A 133 -18.80 -3.29 -5.73
C LEU A 133 -18.37 -3.24 -4.26
N LEU A 134 -19.32 -3.36 -3.33
CA LEU A 134 -19.08 -3.39 -1.89
C LEU A 134 -19.43 -4.76 -1.31
N SER A 135 -18.43 -5.47 -0.80
CA SER A 135 -18.63 -6.81 -0.21
C SER A 135 -17.67 -7.09 0.95
N PRO A 136 -18.11 -7.76 2.02
CA PRO A 136 -17.23 -8.11 3.14
C PRO A 136 -16.20 -9.20 2.79
N MET A 137 -16.48 -10.00 1.76
CA MET A 137 -15.64 -11.11 1.33
C MET A 137 -14.58 -10.65 0.33
N GLU A 138 -13.34 -11.16 0.44
CA GLU A 138 -12.29 -10.94 -0.57
C GLU A 138 -12.76 -11.43 -1.96
N LEU A 139 -12.36 -10.74 -3.03
CA LEU A 139 -12.55 -11.23 -4.39
C LEU A 139 -11.87 -12.60 -4.58
N ASP A 140 -12.59 -13.54 -5.18
CA ASP A 140 -12.03 -14.79 -5.66
C ASP A 140 -11.10 -14.57 -6.88
N THR A 141 -10.29 -15.56 -7.20
CA THR A 141 -9.29 -15.46 -8.29
C THR A 141 -9.96 -15.13 -9.64
N THR A 142 -11.13 -15.73 -9.90
CA THR A 142 -11.89 -15.54 -11.13
C THR A 142 -12.36 -14.10 -11.29
N MET A 143 -13.02 -13.53 -10.27
CA MET A 143 -13.49 -12.15 -10.31
C MET A 143 -12.34 -11.15 -10.37
N ARG A 144 -11.21 -11.42 -9.69
CA ARG A 144 -10.00 -10.59 -9.82
C ARG A 144 -9.50 -10.52 -11.27
N MET A 145 -9.46 -11.65 -11.99
CA MET A 145 -9.04 -11.67 -13.39
C MET A 145 -10.02 -10.92 -14.29
N ILE A 146 -11.33 -11.07 -14.05
CA ILE A 146 -12.37 -10.37 -14.80
C ILE A 146 -12.24 -8.85 -14.63
N LEU A 147 -12.08 -8.37 -13.39
CA LEU A 147 -11.93 -6.93 -13.11
C LEU A 147 -10.63 -6.33 -13.66
N GLN A 148 -9.65 -7.15 -14.10
CA GLN A 148 -8.46 -6.68 -14.79
C GLN A 148 -8.66 -6.50 -16.31
N VAL A 149 -9.75 -7.02 -16.88
CA VAL A 149 -10.05 -6.84 -18.31
C VAL A 149 -10.31 -5.35 -18.57
N PRO A 150 -9.72 -4.74 -19.63
CA PRO A 150 -9.76 -3.30 -19.84
C PRO A 150 -11.16 -2.66 -19.80
N ILE A 151 -12.18 -3.35 -20.33
CA ILE A 151 -13.57 -2.86 -20.34
C ILE A 151 -14.15 -2.69 -18.93
N TRP A 152 -13.73 -3.52 -17.97
CA TRP A 152 -14.17 -3.50 -16.58
C TRP A 152 -13.23 -2.72 -15.69
N ALA A 153 -11.91 -2.86 -15.88
CA ALA A 153 -10.88 -2.23 -15.05
C ALA A 153 -11.00 -0.70 -14.98
N GLN A 154 -11.56 -0.08 -16.02
CA GLN A 154 -11.75 1.36 -16.09
C GLN A 154 -13.05 1.85 -15.43
N ARG A 155 -14.03 0.97 -15.20
CA ARG A 155 -15.39 1.35 -14.81
C ARG A 155 -15.87 0.69 -13.52
N VAL A 156 -15.32 -0.46 -13.16
CA VAL A 156 -15.73 -1.25 -12.01
C VAL A 156 -14.66 -1.18 -10.93
N ILE A 157 -15.08 -0.83 -9.71
CA ILE A 157 -14.19 -0.63 -8.57
C ILE A 157 -14.68 -1.51 -7.44
N TYR A 158 -13.82 -2.41 -6.96
CA TYR A 158 -14.14 -3.24 -5.81
C TYR A 158 -13.61 -2.61 -4.52
N ILE A 159 -14.45 -2.61 -3.50
CA ILE A 159 -14.15 -2.20 -2.13
C ILE A 159 -14.53 -3.35 -1.19
N GLN A 160 -13.53 -3.86 -0.47
CA GLN A 160 -13.80 -4.82 0.59
C GLN A 160 -14.32 -4.07 1.83
N GLY A 161 -15.56 -4.35 2.20
CA GLY A 161 -16.26 -3.66 3.28
C GLY A 161 -17.70 -4.12 3.44
N SER A 162 -18.29 -3.86 4.60
CA SER A 162 -19.68 -4.21 4.89
C SER A 162 -20.58 -3.00 4.71
N CYS A 163 -21.72 -3.17 4.04
CA CYS A 163 -22.77 -2.15 3.97
C CYS A 163 -23.40 -1.83 5.34
N LEU A 164 -23.10 -2.59 6.39
CA LEU A 164 -23.56 -2.35 7.77
C LEU A 164 -22.63 -1.40 8.55
N LYS A 165 -21.50 -0.99 7.96
CA LYS A 165 -20.52 -0.11 8.61
C LYS A 165 -20.48 1.24 7.87
N ASP A 166 -20.77 2.33 8.59
CA ASP A 166 -20.75 3.68 8.03
C ASP A 166 -19.40 4.05 7.39
N VAL A 167 -18.29 3.55 7.96
CA VAL A 167 -16.93 3.77 7.42
C VAL A 167 -16.79 3.18 6.02
N ASP A 168 -17.35 2.02 5.76
CA ASP A 168 -17.27 1.35 4.45
C ASP A 168 -18.23 2.01 3.44
N LEU A 169 -19.40 2.48 3.89
CA LEU A 169 -20.30 3.30 3.08
C LEU A 169 -19.66 4.64 2.69
N ALA A 170 -18.91 5.27 3.59
CA ALA A 170 -18.15 6.48 3.31
C ALA A 170 -17.03 6.23 2.29
N ARG A 171 -16.31 5.10 2.37
CA ARG A 171 -15.31 4.68 1.38
C ARG A 171 -15.93 4.46 -0.01
N ALA A 172 -17.14 3.91 -0.07
CA ALA A 172 -17.90 3.73 -1.30
C ALA A 172 -18.61 5.00 -1.80
N ARG A 173 -18.52 6.11 -1.04
CA ARG A 173 -19.21 7.38 -1.35
C ARG A 173 -20.70 7.16 -1.57
N MET A 174 -21.32 6.38 -0.67
CA MET A 174 -22.72 5.98 -0.80
C MET A 174 -23.68 7.18 -0.89
N ASN A 175 -23.39 8.27 -0.17
CA ASN A 175 -24.21 9.49 -0.16
C ASN A 175 -24.21 10.24 -1.49
N GLU A 176 -23.18 10.05 -2.32
CA GLU A 176 -23.02 10.70 -3.64
C GLU A 176 -23.44 9.76 -4.78
N ALA A 177 -23.76 8.49 -4.49
CA ALA A 177 -24.14 7.52 -5.50
C ALA A 177 -25.56 7.79 -6.03
N GLU A 178 -25.76 7.63 -7.34
CA GLU A 178 -27.08 7.80 -7.95
C GLU A 178 -28.04 6.65 -7.60
N ALA A 179 -27.49 5.46 -7.31
CA ALA A 179 -28.26 4.30 -6.88
C ALA A 179 -27.45 3.36 -5.99
N CYS A 180 -28.17 2.62 -5.14
CA CYS A 180 -27.66 1.50 -4.36
C CYS A 180 -28.41 0.23 -4.72
N PHE A 181 -27.71 -0.76 -5.26
CA PHE A 181 -28.24 -2.10 -5.51
C PHE A 181 -27.84 -3.00 -4.35
N VAL A 182 -28.79 -3.73 -3.78
CA VAL A 182 -28.53 -4.75 -2.76
C VAL A 182 -28.86 -6.11 -3.35
N LEU A 183 -27.84 -6.91 -3.60
CA LEU A 183 -27.97 -8.27 -4.11
C LEU A 183 -28.06 -9.22 -2.92
N ALA A 184 -29.16 -9.96 -2.84
CA ALA A 184 -29.31 -11.01 -1.85
C ALA A 184 -28.48 -12.24 -2.25
N ALA A 185 -27.83 -12.88 -1.28
CA ALA A 185 -27.24 -14.20 -1.50
C ALA A 185 -28.35 -15.20 -1.82
N ARG A 186 -28.21 -15.89 -2.95
CA ARG A 186 -29.01 -17.06 -3.29
C ARG A 186 -28.35 -18.34 -2.78
#